data_AF-A0A1G0WZE4-F1
#
_entry.id   AF-A0A1G0WZE4-F1
#
_cell.length_a   1.000
_cell.length_b   1.000
_cell.length_c   1.000
_cell.angle_alpha   90.00
_cell.angle_beta   90.00
_cell.angle_gamma   90.00
#
_symmetry.space_group_name_H-M   'P 1'
#
loop_
_entity.id
_entity.type
_entity.pdbx_description
1 polymer ?
#
loop_
_entity_poly.entity_id
_entity_poly.type
_entity_poly.pdbx_seq_one_letter_code
_entity_poly.pdbx_strand_id
1 'polypeptide(L)'
;MSGVRIIIFVTCCFFGLTSCSFHNINMQKGMYDYKMNDYRSAFIRLKPEAIYGNPDAQYAIGYMYYYGKGVYEDRDRARYWIQRAAAKGQPLAIAALSALAVEKKSFPVVPTM
;
A
#
# COMPACT_ATOMS: atom_id res chain seq x y z
N MET A 1 2.86 17.01 -55.92
CA MET A 1 1.96 16.63 -54.81
C MET A 1 2.79 16.10 -53.63
N SER A 2 3.65 16.96 -53.07
CA SER A 2 4.72 16.57 -52.14
C SER A 2 4.44 16.95 -50.67
N GLY A 3 3.16 17.19 -50.32
CA GLY A 3 2.76 17.75 -49.03
C GLY A 3 2.25 16.75 -47.98
N VAL A 4 2.15 15.45 -48.30
CA VAL A 4 1.53 14.45 -47.39
C VAL A 4 2.55 13.70 -46.52
N ARG A 5 3.85 13.72 -46.88
CA ARG A 5 4.91 13.02 -46.11
C ARG A 5 5.44 13.81 -44.92
N ILE A 6 5.31 15.14 -44.91
CA ILE A 6 5.78 16.00 -43.82
C ILE A 6 4.78 15.99 -42.64
N ILE A 7 3.49 15.74 -42.89
CA ILE A 7 2.46 15.73 -41.85
C ILE A 7 2.52 14.47 -40.98
N ILE A 8 2.98 13.33 -41.53
CA ILE A 8 3.11 12.06 -40.77
C ILE A 8 4.34 12.08 -39.84
N PHE A 9 5.38 12.87 -40.16
CA PHE A 9 6.59 12.96 -39.32
C PHE A 9 6.43 13.90 -38.12
N VAL A 10 5.53 14.88 -38.18
CA VAL A 10 5.30 15.85 -37.08
C VAL A 10 4.30 15.32 -36.05
N THR A 11 3.49 14.32 -36.39
CA THR A 11 2.58 13.66 -35.43
C THR A 11 3.25 12.60 -34.56
N CYS A 12 4.49 12.22 -34.86
CA CYS A 12 5.27 11.30 -34.02
C CYS A 12 5.84 11.95 -32.74
N CYS A 13 5.77 13.28 -32.61
CA CYS A 13 6.20 14.02 -31.42
C CYS A 13 5.05 14.44 -30.48
N PHE A 14 3.79 14.15 -30.82
CA PHE A 14 2.63 14.36 -29.92
C PHE A 14 2.25 13.12 -29.09
N PHE A 15 2.95 11.99 -29.29
CA PHE A 15 2.84 10.79 -28.46
C PHE A 15 3.87 10.76 -27.30
N GLY A 16 4.49 11.90 -27.00
CA GLY A 16 5.27 12.08 -25.78
C GLY A 16 4.48 12.90 -24.78
N LEU A 17 4.18 12.32 -23.61
CA LEU A 17 3.84 12.96 -22.30
C LEU A 17 2.48 12.62 -21.65
N THR A 18 1.54 11.89 -22.28
CA THR A 18 0.33 11.43 -21.57
C THR A 18 0.53 10.19 -20.69
N SER A 19 1.70 10.03 -20.07
CA SER A 19 1.96 8.94 -19.10
C SER A 19 2.04 9.42 -17.65
N CYS A 20 1.94 10.72 -17.39
CA CYS A 20 2.12 11.25 -16.03
C CYS A 20 0.84 11.93 -15.54
N SER A 21 -0.17 11.13 -15.23
CA SER A 21 -1.17 11.35 -14.15
C SER A 21 -2.33 10.35 -14.30
N PHE A 22 -2.05 9.05 -14.36
CA PHE A 22 -3.10 8.12 -13.95
C PHE A 22 -3.16 8.17 -12.43
N HIS A 23 -3.92 9.14 -11.93
CA HIS A 23 -4.26 9.28 -10.53
C HIS A 23 -4.84 7.94 -10.06
N ASN A 24 -4.15 7.23 -9.17
CA ASN A 24 -4.68 5.97 -8.66
C ASN A 24 -5.83 6.30 -7.68
N ILE A 25 -7.04 6.35 -8.23
CA ILE A 25 -8.28 6.66 -7.52
C ILE A 25 -8.47 5.73 -6.32
N ASN A 26 -8.04 4.47 -6.41
CA ASN A 26 -8.14 3.50 -5.33
C ASN A 26 -7.25 3.89 -4.15
N MET A 27 -6.02 4.33 -4.41
CA MET A 27 -5.12 4.79 -3.35
C MET A 27 -5.70 5.99 -2.59
N GLN A 28 -6.16 7.02 -3.31
CA GLN A 28 -6.65 8.22 -2.66
C GLN A 28 -7.97 8.01 -1.93
N LYS A 29 -8.95 7.38 -2.58
CA LYS A 29 -10.22 7.06 -1.93
C LYS A 29 -10.03 6.07 -0.79
N GLY A 30 -9.12 5.11 -0.95
CA GLY A 30 -8.80 4.14 0.10
C GLY A 30 -8.20 4.80 1.33
N MET A 31 -7.29 5.75 1.16
CA MET A 31 -6.73 6.52 2.26
C MET A 31 -7.73 7.51 2.88
N TYR A 32 -8.66 8.04 2.08
CA TYR A 32 -9.77 8.83 2.59
C TYR A 32 -10.69 7.99 3.48
N ASP A 33 -11.16 6.85 2.98
CA ASP A 33 -12.01 5.91 3.74
C ASP A 33 -11.31 5.46 5.03
N TYR A 34 -9.98 5.21 4.96
CA TYR A 34 -9.17 4.86 6.13
C TYR A 34 -9.18 5.96 7.20
N LYS A 35 -8.99 7.23 6.78
CA LYS A 35 -9.04 8.39 7.69
C LYS A 35 -10.43 8.61 8.28
N MET A 36 -11.48 8.24 7.54
CA MET A 36 -12.87 8.32 7.99
C MET A 36 -13.32 7.12 8.85
N ASN A 37 -12.40 6.19 9.18
CA ASN A 37 -12.69 4.94 9.88
C ASN A 37 -13.62 3.97 9.12
N ASP A 38 -13.88 4.19 7.83
CA ASP A 38 -14.52 3.18 6.97
C ASP A 38 -13.47 2.16 6.53
N TYR A 39 -13.02 1.36 7.49
CA TYR A 39 -11.94 0.42 7.29
C TYR A 39 -12.29 -0.69 6.30
N ARG A 40 -13.58 -1.03 6.15
CA ARG A 40 -13.97 -2.07 5.20
C ARG A 40 -13.83 -1.58 3.76
N SER A 41 -14.33 -0.38 3.46
CA SER A 41 -14.13 0.25 2.15
C SER A 41 -12.65 0.55 1.89
N ALA A 42 -11.94 1.07 2.90
CA ALA A 42 -10.51 1.32 2.83
C ALA A 42 -9.73 0.05 2.49
N PHE A 43 -10.01 -1.06 3.18
CA PHE A 43 -9.35 -2.34 2.92
C PHE A 43 -9.55 -2.79 1.48
N ILE A 44 -10.78 -2.72 0.96
CA ILE A 44 -11.10 -3.13 -0.41
C ILE A 44 -10.30 -2.30 -1.43
N ARG A 45 -10.19 -0.98 -1.23
CA ARG A 45 -9.48 -0.10 -2.17
C ARG A 45 -7.96 -0.15 -2.03
N LEU A 46 -7.45 -0.27 -0.80
CA LEU A 46 -6.01 -0.27 -0.53
C LEU A 46 -5.35 -1.63 -0.75
N LYS A 47 -6.10 -2.74 -0.70
CA LYS A 47 -5.51 -4.07 -0.87
C LYS A 47 -4.80 -4.24 -2.21
N PRO A 48 -5.37 -3.85 -3.37
CA PRO A 48 -4.64 -3.85 -4.64
C PRO A 48 -3.37 -2.99 -4.60
N GLU A 49 -3.43 -1.80 -4.03
CA GLU A 49 -2.28 -0.89 -3.91
C GLU A 49 -1.15 -1.50 -3.07
N ALA A 50 -1.50 -2.19 -1.98
CA ALA A 50 -0.55 -2.92 -1.16
C ALA A 50 0.12 -4.07 -1.94
N ILE A 51 -0.64 -4.76 -2.79
CA ILE A 51 -0.15 -5.81 -3.69
C ILE A 51 0.80 -5.22 -4.74
N TYR A 52 0.46 -4.08 -5.35
CA TYR A 52 1.35 -3.33 -6.25
C TYR A 52 2.60 -2.78 -5.56
N GLY A 53 2.63 -2.84 -4.24
CA GLY A 53 3.82 -2.51 -3.46
C GLY A 53 3.86 -1.07 -2.99
N ASN A 54 2.73 -0.37 -2.96
CA ASN A 54 2.68 0.96 -2.36
C ASN A 54 2.95 0.85 -0.85
N PRO A 55 4.00 1.50 -0.32
CA PRO A 55 4.40 1.34 1.08
C PRO A 55 3.34 1.81 2.07
N ASP A 56 2.62 2.90 1.78
CA ASP A 56 1.58 3.42 2.67
C ASP A 56 0.36 2.50 2.69
N ALA A 57 -0.05 1.96 1.54
CA ALA A 57 -1.12 0.98 1.47
C ALA A 57 -0.74 -0.33 2.20
N GLN A 58 0.50 -0.78 2.07
CA GLN A 58 1.01 -1.93 2.81
C GLN A 58 0.94 -1.70 4.32
N TYR A 59 1.37 -0.53 4.79
CA TYR A 59 1.25 -0.17 6.21
C TYR A 59 -0.22 -0.16 6.66
N ALA A 60 -1.11 0.51 5.92
CA ALA A 60 -2.53 0.58 6.26
C ALA A 60 -3.21 -0.79 6.30
N ILE A 61 -2.92 -1.67 5.33
CA ILE A 61 -3.40 -3.06 5.33
C ILE A 61 -2.85 -3.83 6.53
N GLY A 62 -1.58 -3.64 6.85
CA GLY A 62 -0.96 -4.24 8.04
C GLY A 62 -1.63 -3.78 9.34
N TYR A 63 -1.90 -2.49 9.48
CA TYR A 63 -2.62 -1.90 10.61
C TYR A 63 -4.04 -2.47 10.75
N MET A 64 -4.77 -2.57 9.64
CA MET A 64 -6.13 -3.12 9.64
C MET A 64 -6.17 -4.58 10.07
N TYR A 65 -5.22 -5.41 9.62
CA TYR A 65 -5.08 -6.77 10.13
C TYR A 65 -4.65 -6.82 11.60
N TYR A 66 -3.76 -5.93 12.04
CA TYR A 66 -3.27 -5.94 13.43
C TYR A 66 -4.37 -5.66 14.44
N TYR A 67 -5.29 -4.75 14.11
CA TYR A 67 -6.38 -4.33 15.00
C TYR A 67 -7.76 -4.89 14.63
N GLY A 68 -7.83 -5.79 13.64
CA GLY A 68 -9.10 -6.32 13.14
C GLY A 68 -10.06 -5.22 12.63
N LYS A 69 -9.55 -4.18 11.97
CA LYS A 69 -10.34 -3.05 11.48
C LYS A 69 -10.82 -3.34 10.06
N GLY A 70 -12.13 -3.54 9.90
CA GLY A 70 -12.76 -3.85 8.61
C GLY A 70 -12.47 -5.26 8.07
N VAL A 71 -11.64 -6.03 8.78
CA VAL A 71 -11.28 -7.43 8.52
C VAL A 71 -11.08 -8.16 9.85
N TYR A 72 -11.06 -9.48 9.85
CA TYR A 72 -10.65 -10.25 11.02
C TYR A 72 -9.19 -9.96 11.39
N GLU A 73 -8.93 -9.91 12.69
CA GLU A 73 -7.58 -9.73 13.22
C GLU A 73 -6.68 -10.89 12.80
N ASP A 74 -5.49 -10.57 12.30
CA ASP A 74 -4.47 -11.53 11.88
C ASP A 74 -3.08 -10.91 12.06
N ARG A 75 -2.44 -11.21 13.19
CA ARG A 75 -1.15 -10.62 13.58
C ARG A 75 -0.02 -11.04 12.65
N ASP A 76 -0.09 -12.23 12.06
CA ASP A 76 0.93 -12.73 11.15
C ASP A 76 0.85 -12.00 9.81
N ARG A 77 -0.36 -11.84 9.25
CA ARG A 77 -0.56 -11.03 8.05
C ARG A 77 -0.21 -9.57 8.31
N ALA A 78 -0.56 -9.04 9.47
CA ALA A 78 -0.18 -7.67 9.85
C ALA A 78 1.34 -7.47 9.78
N ARG A 79 2.09 -8.37 10.45
CA ARG A 79 3.56 -8.34 10.45
C ARG A 79 4.13 -8.45 9.04
N TYR A 80 3.59 -9.35 8.22
CA TYR A 80 4.00 -9.50 6.83
C TYR A 80 3.87 -8.20 6.03
N TRP A 81 2.73 -7.51 6.09
CA TRP A 81 2.52 -6.27 5.35
C TRP A 81 3.35 -5.11 5.92
N ILE A 82 3.47 -5.01 7.24
CA ILE A 82 4.29 -3.99 7.91
C ILE A 82 5.78 -4.16 7.57
N GLN A 83 6.28 -5.39 7.53
CA GLN A 83 7.66 -5.68 7.11
C GLN A 83 7.95 -5.20 5.68
N ARG A 84 7.02 -5.45 4.75
CA ARG A 84 7.17 -5.01 3.35
C ARG A 84 7.15 -3.48 3.24
N ALA A 85 6.28 -2.81 3.98
CA ALA A 85 6.24 -1.35 4.03
C ALA A 85 7.55 -0.78 4.61
N ALA A 86 8.04 -1.35 5.72
CA ALA A 86 9.28 -0.93 6.37
C ALA A 86 10.49 -1.13 5.47
N ALA A 87 10.55 -2.25 4.73
CA ALA A 87 11.62 -2.52 3.76
C ALA A 87 11.68 -1.49 2.62
N LYS A 88 10.58 -0.77 2.36
CA LYS A 88 10.50 0.33 1.40
C LYS A 88 10.68 1.71 2.02
N GLY A 89 11.08 1.78 3.29
CA GLY A 89 11.34 3.06 3.97
C GLY A 89 10.10 3.73 4.54
N GLN A 90 8.95 3.04 4.65
CA GLN A 90 7.74 3.65 5.20
C GLN A 90 7.94 3.96 6.70
N PRO A 91 7.89 5.24 7.14
CA PRO A 91 8.32 5.62 8.49
C PRO A 91 7.47 5.02 9.62
N LEU A 92 6.15 4.98 9.45
CA LEU A 92 5.22 4.40 10.43
C LEU A 92 5.39 2.88 10.53
N ALA A 93 5.72 2.21 9.43
CA ALA A 93 5.98 0.79 9.39
C ALA A 93 7.30 0.44 10.06
N ILE A 94 8.36 1.24 9.87
CA ILE A 94 9.63 1.09 10.58
C ILE A 94 9.42 1.23 12.10
N ALA A 95 8.67 2.25 12.51
CA ALA A 95 8.31 2.45 13.91
C ALA A 95 7.47 1.27 14.45
N ALA A 96 6.44 0.84 13.71
CA ALA A 96 5.59 -0.26 14.10
C ALA A 96 6.35 -1.59 14.20
N LEU A 97 7.29 -1.87 13.29
CA LEU A 97 8.09 -3.08 13.32
C LEU A 97 8.96 -3.18 14.59
N SER A 98 9.47 -2.04 15.05
CA SER A 98 10.19 -1.95 16.33
C SER A 98 9.28 -2.38 17.50
N ALA A 99 8.02 -1.93 17.52
CA ALA A 99 7.05 -2.33 18.54
C ALA A 99 6.66 -3.82 18.43
N LEU A 100 6.44 -4.33 17.21
CA LEU A 100 6.11 -5.73 16.95
C LEU A 100 7.25 -6.71 17.31
N ALA A 101 8.50 -6.25 17.29
CA ALA A 101 9.66 -7.05 17.68
C ALA A 101 9.76 -7.20 19.20
N VAL A 102 9.31 -6.18 19.95
CA VAL A 102 9.24 -6.23 21.42
C VAL A 102 8.18 -7.23 21.87
N GLU A 103 7.00 -7.24 21.23
CA GLU A 103 5.90 -8.17 21.54
C GLU A 103 6.33 -9.65 21.49
N LYS A 104 7.16 -10.03 20.51
CA LYS A 104 7.64 -11.42 20.37
C LYS A 104 8.55 -11.85 21.54
N LYS A 105 9.31 -10.92 22.13
CA LYS A 105 10.20 -11.23 23.27
C LYS A 105 9.45 -11.40 24.60
N SER A 106 8.23 -10.86 24.71
CA SER A 106 7.41 -10.89 25.92
C SER A 106 6.54 -12.15 26.09
N PHE A 107 6.62 -13.14 25.19
CA PHE A 107 6.10 -14.48 25.46
C PHE A 107 7.22 -15.33 26.09
N PRO A 108 7.34 -15.42 27.43
CA PRO A 108 8.11 -16.50 28.02
C PRO A 108 7.43 -17.80 27.61
N VAL A 109 8.20 -18.69 26.99
CA VAL A 109 7.81 -20.09 26.86
C VAL A 109 7.56 -20.56 28.29
N VAL A 110 6.29 -20.77 28.65
CA VAL A 110 5.95 -21.40 29.92
C VAL A 110 6.57 -22.79 29.85
N PRO A 111 7.50 -23.17 30.76
CA PRO A 111 7.98 -24.54 30.79
C PRO A 111 6.77 -25.41 31.05
N THR A 112 6.46 -26.30 30.11
CA THR A 112 5.51 -27.38 30.31
C THR A 112 5.97 -28.18 31.52
N MET A 113 5.13 -28.27 32.56
CA MET A 113 5.30 -29.25 33.64
C MET A 113 5.13 -30.67 33.08
#